data_AF-A0A7S1Z3L2-F1
#
_entry.id   AF-A0A7S1Z3L2-F1
#
_cell.length_a   1.000
_cell.length_b   1.000
_cell.length_c   1.000
_cell.angle_alpha   90.00
_cell.angle_beta   90.00
_cell.angle_gamma   90.00
#
_symmetry.space_group_name_H-M   'P 1'
#
loop_
_entity.id
_entity.type
_entity.pdbx_description
1 polymer ?
#
loop_
_entity_poly.entity_id
_entity_poly.type
_entity_poly.pdbx_seq_one_letter_code
_entity_poly.pdbx_strand_id
1 'polypeptide(L)'
;VPLSMFSLVFNLLEKNGEEYHYKSFSEVDHDLYVMLTDPENYLFDSIDERNIGQLNFSSGKLFGRGEHVSELINAYNRVTSAEGSSEIVLVSGYSGAGKSALVKQAQNSFNEKDGFFLCGKFDQLQHVEPLSAIVDAFSGLCHEIMKKDAATRDQIRSAIQENVGSETGFLINLIPMLRNIIEVPVTETIQIGAREAQNRVKVVFRLFLRALATPDR
;
A
#
# COMPACT_ATOMS: atom_id res chain seq x y z
N VAL A 1 1.47 30.40 -12.14
CA VAL A 1 1.92 30.54 -10.74
C VAL A 1 1.42 29.30 -10.02
N PRO A 2 2.29 28.51 -9.35
CA PRO A 2 1.88 27.28 -8.67
C PRO A 2 0.77 27.53 -7.65
N LEU A 3 -0.20 26.62 -7.52
CA LEU A 3 -1.35 26.79 -6.64
C LEU A 3 -0.94 26.92 -5.16
N SER A 4 0.17 26.32 -4.77
CA SER A 4 0.72 26.45 -3.41
C SER A 4 1.14 27.89 -3.05
N MET A 5 1.62 28.67 -4.01
CA MET A 5 1.86 30.11 -3.83
C MET A 5 0.54 30.85 -3.60
N PHE A 6 -0.52 30.44 -4.30
CA PHE A 6 -1.85 31.02 -4.11
C PHE A 6 -2.39 30.67 -2.73
N SER A 7 -2.27 29.41 -2.28
CA SER A 7 -2.67 28.97 -0.94
C SER A 7 -1.91 29.68 0.17
N LEU A 8 -0.60 29.89 0.03
CA LEU A 8 0.19 30.68 0.98
C LEU A 8 -0.34 32.12 1.09
N VAL A 9 -0.53 32.78 -0.04
CA VAL A 9 -1.07 34.16 -0.08
C VAL A 9 -2.50 34.19 0.46
N PHE A 10 -3.31 33.18 0.14
CA PHE A 10 -4.68 33.05 0.62
C PHE A 10 -4.74 32.88 2.14
N ASN A 11 -3.95 31.97 2.72
CA ASN A 11 -3.87 31.74 4.16
C ASN A 11 -3.28 32.94 4.92
N LEU A 12 -2.43 33.75 4.28
CA LEU A 12 -1.92 35.01 4.81
C LEU A 12 -2.95 36.15 4.78
N LEU A 13 -3.87 36.12 3.81
CA LEU A 13 -4.91 37.14 3.61
C LEU A 13 -6.22 36.79 4.34
N GLU A 14 -6.45 35.52 4.69
CA GLU A 14 -7.62 35.12 5.49
C GLU A 14 -7.61 35.82 6.86
N LYS A 15 -8.80 36.28 7.26
CA LYS A 15 -8.98 37.07 8.47
C LYS A 15 -9.24 36.15 9.66
N ASN A 16 -8.64 36.45 10.80
CA ASN A 16 -8.75 35.68 12.05
C ASN A 16 -10.15 35.06 12.27
N GLY A 17 -10.25 33.74 12.13
CA GLY A 17 -11.47 32.99 12.41
C GLY A 17 -11.93 31.99 11.35
N GLU A 18 -11.35 32.00 10.14
CA GLU A 18 -11.68 31.02 9.09
C GLU A 18 -10.79 29.76 9.15
N GLU A 19 -11.16 28.68 8.47
CA GLU A 19 -10.60 27.33 8.70
C GLU A 19 -9.10 27.20 8.34
N TYR A 20 -8.56 28.10 7.48
CA TYR A 20 -7.24 27.93 6.86
C TYR A 20 -6.23 29.07 7.14
N HIS A 21 -6.59 30.08 7.94
CA HIS A 21 -5.67 31.16 8.33
C HIS A 21 -4.49 30.70 9.20
N TYR A 22 -3.34 31.36 9.03
CA TYR A 22 -2.21 31.20 9.92
C TYR A 22 -2.52 31.71 11.33
N LYS A 23 -2.22 30.88 12.33
CA LYS A 23 -2.49 31.17 13.74
C LYS A 23 -1.30 31.85 14.41
N SER A 24 -0.12 31.80 13.80
CA SER A 24 1.09 32.41 14.35
C SER A 24 2.11 32.81 13.27
N PHE A 25 2.97 33.77 13.61
CA PHE A 25 4.08 34.18 12.75
C PHE A 25 5.10 33.06 12.53
N SER A 26 5.24 32.13 13.49
CA SER A 26 6.11 30.96 13.36
C SER A 26 5.65 29.96 12.30
N GLU A 27 4.33 29.84 12.05
CA GLU A 27 3.81 28.99 10.97
C GLU A 27 4.16 29.56 9.60
N VAL A 28 4.02 30.88 9.45
CA VAL A 28 4.42 31.61 8.23
C VAL A 28 5.92 31.49 7.99
N ASP A 29 6.74 31.73 9.01
CA ASP A 29 8.20 31.63 8.93
C ASP A 29 8.65 30.22 8.54
N HIS A 30 8.01 29.20 9.12
CA HIS A 30 8.29 27.81 8.80
C HIS A 30 7.97 27.47 7.35
N ASP A 31 6.78 27.86 6.85
CA ASP A 31 6.37 27.58 5.48
C ASP A 31 7.24 28.32 4.46
N LEU A 32 7.60 29.58 4.73
CA LEU A 32 8.53 30.36 3.90
C LEU A 32 9.93 29.74 3.89
N TYR A 33 10.42 29.30 5.05
CA TYR A 33 11.72 28.64 5.15
C TYR A 33 11.76 27.35 4.33
N VAL A 34 10.73 26.50 4.43
CA VAL A 34 10.63 25.25 3.66
C VAL A 34 10.51 25.52 2.17
N MET A 35 9.78 26.55 1.77
CA MET A 35 9.63 26.95 0.36
C MET A 35 10.93 27.46 -0.27
N LEU A 36 11.75 28.16 0.52
CA LEU A 36 13.07 28.64 0.09
C LEU A 36 14.14 27.54 0.05
N THR A 37 14.02 26.55 0.93
CA THR A 37 15.04 25.50 1.08
C THR A 37 14.76 24.24 0.28
N ASP A 38 13.49 23.96 -0.06
CA ASP A 38 13.06 22.77 -0.81
C ASP A 38 11.87 23.07 -1.76
N PRO A 39 12.09 23.87 -2.83
CA PRO A 39 11.01 24.35 -3.69
C PRO A 39 10.28 23.24 -4.46
N GLU A 40 10.94 22.12 -4.78
CA GLU A 40 10.29 20.98 -5.45
C GLU A 40 9.22 20.30 -4.59
N ASN A 41 9.34 20.40 -3.27
CA ASN A 41 8.42 19.83 -2.28
C ASN A 41 7.16 20.67 -2.07
N TYR A 42 7.24 21.98 -2.32
CA TYR A 42 6.14 22.93 -2.11
C TYR A 42 5.46 23.34 -3.43
N LEU A 43 6.16 23.32 -4.57
CA LEU A 43 5.64 23.73 -5.88
C LEU A 43 4.96 22.58 -6.65
N PHE A 44 4.29 21.66 -5.95
CA PHE A 44 3.59 20.55 -6.60
C PHE A 44 2.09 20.83 -6.73
N ASP A 45 1.62 21.00 -7.97
CA ASP A 45 0.19 21.08 -8.31
C ASP A 45 -0.42 19.67 -8.34
N SER A 46 -0.53 18.98 -7.20
CA SER A 46 -1.38 17.78 -7.13
C SER A 46 -2.84 18.21 -7.02
N ILE A 47 -3.58 18.08 -8.12
CA ILE A 47 -5.02 18.30 -8.17
C ILE A 47 -5.71 17.16 -7.41
N ASP A 48 -6.00 17.37 -6.13
CA ASP A 48 -7.13 16.72 -5.47
C ASP A 48 -8.16 17.81 -5.22
N GLU A 49 -9.23 17.84 -6.03
CA GLU A 49 -10.30 18.86 -6.00
C GLU A 49 -11.03 18.95 -4.64
N ARG A 50 -10.72 18.04 -3.72
CA ARG A 50 -11.22 17.99 -2.34
C ARG A 50 -10.37 18.76 -1.32
N ASN A 51 -9.16 19.22 -1.68
CA ASN A 51 -8.20 19.87 -0.76
C ASN A 51 -7.86 21.31 -1.16
N ILE A 52 -8.87 22.10 -1.54
CA ILE A 52 -8.69 23.54 -1.79
C ILE A 52 -8.54 24.23 -0.41
N GLY A 53 -7.36 24.80 -0.14
CA GLY A 53 -7.07 25.55 1.11
C GLY A 53 -6.05 24.90 2.05
N GLN A 54 -5.61 23.67 1.79
CA GLN A 54 -4.55 23.01 2.56
C GLN A 54 -3.23 22.99 1.78
N LEU A 55 -2.13 23.26 2.48
CA LEU A 55 -0.80 23.09 1.90
C LEU A 55 -0.52 21.61 1.67
N ASN A 56 -0.50 21.22 0.40
CA ASN A 56 -0.14 19.88 -0.01
C ASN A 56 1.38 19.79 -0.05
N PHE A 57 1.97 19.20 0.99
CA PHE A 57 3.36 18.76 0.97
C PHE A 57 3.50 17.53 0.07
N SER A 58 4.63 17.38 -0.62
CA SER A 58 4.91 16.10 -1.28
C SER A 58 4.85 14.98 -0.23
N SER A 59 3.83 14.14 -0.33
CA SER A 59 3.48 13.19 0.70
C SER A 59 4.55 12.10 0.76
N GLY A 60 5.50 12.19 1.69
CA GLY A 60 6.50 11.13 1.83
C GLY A 60 7.65 11.34 2.81
N LYS A 61 7.93 12.56 3.30
CA LYS A 61 9.10 12.81 4.13
C LYS A 61 8.72 12.95 5.61
N LEU A 62 8.91 11.91 6.42
CA LEU A 62 8.87 12.07 7.89
C LEU A 62 10.19 12.64 8.38
N PHE A 63 10.10 13.75 9.09
CA PHE A 63 11.24 14.34 9.79
C PHE A 63 11.56 13.55 11.07
N GLY A 64 12.85 13.36 11.35
CA GLY A 64 13.32 12.69 12.58
C GLY A 64 13.14 11.16 12.63
N ARG A 65 12.72 10.52 11.53
CA ARG A 65 12.48 9.06 11.46
C ARG A 65 13.46 8.29 10.57
N GLY A 66 14.55 8.93 10.13
CA GLY A 66 15.52 8.34 9.20
C GLY A 66 16.08 6.99 9.65
N GLU A 67 16.38 6.81 10.94
CA GLU A 67 16.86 5.54 11.48
C GLU A 67 15.83 4.41 11.33
N HIS A 68 14.57 4.67 11.71
CA HIS A 68 13.49 3.68 11.61
C HIS A 68 13.15 3.34 10.14
N VAL A 69 13.24 4.33 9.24
CA VAL A 69 13.09 4.09 7.80
C VAL A 69 14.24 3.20 7.31
N SER A 70 15.46 3.46 7.76
CA SER A 70 16.65 2.66 7.40
C SER A 70 16.54 1.22 7.91
N GLU A 71 15.98 1.00 9.09
CA GLU A 71 15.72 -0.36 9.60
C GLU A 71 14.77 -1.16 8.69
N LEU A 72 13.69 -0.53 8.23
CA LEU A 72 12.74 -1.14 7.30
C LEU A 72 13.39 -1.45 5.95
N ILE A 73 14.18 -0.52 5.41
CA ILE A 73 14.91 -0.69 4.15
C ILE A 73 15.96 -1.81 4.30
N ASN A 74 16.67 -1.87 5.42
CA ASN A 74 17.64 -2.93 5.68
C ASN A 74 16.98 -4.30 5.81
N ALA A 75 15.80 -4.39 6.42
CA ALA A 75 15.02 -5.62 6.45
C ALA A 75 14.61 -6.06 5.04
N TYR A 76 14.12 -5.13 4.22
CA TYR A 76 13.80 -5.39 2.82
C TYR A 76 15.03 -5.92 2.05
N ASN A 77 16.17 -5.25 2.17
CA ASN A 77 17.41 -5.65 1.48
C ASN A 77 17.93 -7.04 1.89
N ARG A 78 17.70 -7.48 3.14
CA ARG A 78 18.04 -8.85 3.56
C ARG A 78 17.17 -9.89 2.86
N VAL A 79 15.87 -9.62 2.75
CA VAL A 79 14.91 -10.54 2.12
C VAL A 79 15.11 -10.63 0.62
N THR A 80 15.49 -9.53 -0.05
CA THR A 80 15.73 -9.51 -1.50
C THR A 80 17.11 -10.03 -1.90
N SER A 81 18.02 -10.28 -0.95
CA SER A 81 19.28 -10.94 -1.24
C SER A 81 19.06 -12.39 -1.71
N ALA A 82 20.00 -12.94 -2.49
CA ALA A 82 19.85 -14.28 -3.08
C ALA A 82 19.68 -15.42 -2.05
N GLU A 83 20.10 -15.21 -0.80
CA GLU A 83 19.96 -16.14 0.31
C GLU A 83 18.88 -15.72 1.31
N GLY A 84 18.12 -14.67 0.97
CA GLY A 84 17.10 -14.06 1.81
C GLY A 84 15.97 -15.04 2.16
N SER A 85 15.56 -15.02 3.42
CA SER A 85 14.37 -15.73 3.90
C SER A 85 13.27 -14.72 4.28
N SER A 86 12.01 -15.16 4.35
CA SER A 86 10.91 -14.29 4.77
C SER A 86 11.13 -13.72 6.17
N GLU A 87 11.02 -12.40 6.31
CA GLU A 87 11.11 -11.70 7.60
C GLU A 87 9.78 -11.05 8.01
N ILE A 88 9.60 -10.83 9.31
CA ILE A 88 8.47 -10.08 9.88
C ILE A 88 9.04 -8.90 10.67
N VAL A 89 8.56 -7.70 10.37
CA VAL A 89 8.90 -6.49 11.13
C VAL A 89 7.66 -5.96 11.85
N LEU A 90 7.79 -5.68 13.14
CA LEU A 90 6.72 -5.13 13.97
C LEU A 90 7.00 -3.66 14.29
N VAL A 91 6.16 -2.76 13.75
CA VAL A 91 6.20 -1.33 14.10
C VAL A 91 5.14 -1.04 15.16
N SER A 92 5.58 -0.74 16.38
CA SER A 92 4.70 -0.46 17.53
C SER A 92 4.77 1.01 17.97
N GLY A 93 3.76 1.46 18.71
CA GLY A 93 3.66 2.84 19.22
C GLY A 93 2.23 3.36 19.29
N TYR A 94 2.05 4.53 19.90
CA TYR A 94 0.74 5.15 20.12
C TYR A 94 -0.05 5.40 18.83
N SER A 95 -1.38 5.48 18.92
CA SER A 95 -2.22 5.93 17.81
C SER A 95 -1.82 7.34 17.38
N GLY A 96 -1.84 7.62 16.07
CA GLY A 96 -1.41 8.91 15.53
C GLY A 96 0.12 9.14 15.49
N ALA A 97 0.95 8.24 16.02
CA ALA A 97 2.41 8.41 16.05
C ALA A 97 3.12 8.31 14.67
N GLY A 98 2.37 8.26 13.56
CA GLY A 98 2.93 8.21 12.20
C GLY A 98 3.41 6.82 11.74
N LYS A 99 3.00 5.73 12.39
CA LYS A 99 3.45 4.36 12.04
C LYS A 99 3.16 3.97 10.59
N SER A 100 1.95 4.25 10.10
CA SER A 100 1.58 3.96 8.70
C SER A 100 2.34 4.85 7.72
N ALA A 101 2.61 6.11 8.11
CA ALA A 101 3.43 7.01 7.30
C ALA A 101 4.89 6.52 7.21
N LEU A 102 5.42 5.93 8.29
CA LEU A 102 6.78 5.37 8.33
C LEU A 102 6.93 4.24 7.30
N VAL A 103 5.99 3.31 7.30
CA VAL A 103 5.99 2.19 6.34
C VAL A 103 5.82 2.70 4.91
N LYS A 104 4.93 3.67 4.67
CA LYS A 104 4.74 4.29 3.36
C LYS A 104 5.99 5.04 2.86
N GLN A 105 6.73 5.69 3.76
CA GLN A 105 7.99 6.32 3.39
C GLN A 105 9.06 5.31 3.01
N ALA A 106 9.20 4.21 3.77
CA ALA A 106 10.11 3.12 3.42
C ALA A 106 9.73 2.48 2.08
N GLN A 107 8.43 2.36 1.79
CA GLN A 107 7.91 1.84 0.54
C GLN A 107 8.46 2.58 -0.69
N ASN A 108 8.64 3.90 -0.63
CA ASN A 108 9.21 4.67 -1.74
C ASN A 108 10.65 4.24 -2.11
N SER A 109 11.35 3.57 -1.18
CA SER A 109 12.70 3.04 -1.40
C SER A 109 12.70 1.57 -1.79
N PHE A 110 11.55 0.89 -1.78
CA PHE A 110 11.43 -0.45 -2.31
C PHE A 110 11.39 -0.33 -3.83
N ASN A 111 12.23 -1.10 -4.52
CA ASN A 111 12.34 -1.03 -5.97
C ASN A 111 11.00 -1.45 -6.60
N GLU A 112 10.38 -0.60 -7.42
CA GLU A 112 9.12 -0.93 -8.12
C GLU A 112 9.26 -2.13 -9.08
N LYS A 113 10.49 -2.52 -9.41
CA LYS A 113 10.80 -3.62 -10.32
C LYS A 113 10.85 -5.00 -9.66
N ASP A 114 10.84 -5.07 -8.33
CA ASP A 114 11.20 -6.28 -7.57
C ASP A 114 10.03 -6.84 -6.74
N GLY A 115 8.78 -6.56 -7.11
CA GLY A 115 7.60 -7.25 -6.57
C GLY A 115 6.35 -6.40 -6.36
N PHE A 116 5.39 -6.97 -5.62
CA PHE A 116 4.12 -6.31 -5.29
C PHE A 116 4.07 -5.86 -3.83
N PHE A 117 3.63 -4.63 -3.58
CA PHE A 117 3.32 -4.15 -2.24
C PHE A 117 1.84 -4.35 -1.92
N LEU A 118 1.57 -5.13 -0.88
CA LEU A 118 0.21 -5.42 -0.41
C LEU A 118 -0.02 -4.74 0.93
N CYS A 119 -1.19 -4.11 1.10
CA CYS A 119 -1.59 -3.45 2.34
C CYS A 119 -3.00 -3.86 2.72
N GLY A 120 -3.18 -4.22 3.99
CA GLY A 120 -4.47 -4.60 4.57
C GLY A 120 -4.64 -3.96 5.94
N LYS A 121 -5.85 -3.49 6.23
CA LYS A 121 -6.19 -2.88 7.52
C LYS A 121 -7.08 -3.82 8.32
N PHE A 122 -6.61 -4.29 9.46
CA PHE A 122 -7.48 -4.93 10.44
C PHE A 122 -8.24 -3.85 11.22
N ASP A 123 -9.48 -3.60 10.82
CA ASP A 123 -10.34 -2.66 11.53
C ASP A 123 -11.04 -3.35 12.70
N GLN A 124 -10.64 -3.01 13.93
CA GLN A 124 -11.22 -3.58 15.15
C GLN A 124 -12.73 -3.31 15.25
N LEU A 125 -13.26 -2.29 14.58
CA LEU A 125 -14.68 -1.94 14.60
C LEU A 125 -15.48 -2.68 13.51
N GLN A 126 -14.82 -3.21 12.47
CA GLN A 126 -15.45 -4.02 11.43
C GLN A 126 -15.29 -5.51 11.75
N HIS A 127 -16.00 -5.96 12.78
CA HIS A 127 -16.13 -7.37 13.11
C HIS A 127 -17.09 -8.06 12.13
N VAL A 128 -16.59 -8.81 11.14
CA VAL A 128 -17.42 -9.90 10.58
C VAL A 128 -16.60 -11.13 10.16
N GLU A 129 -15.42 -11.00 9.53
CA GLU A 129 -14.77 -12.16 8.90
C GLU A 129 -13.27 -12.34 9.22
N PRO A 130 -12.83 -13.54 9.64
CA PRO A 130 -11.41 -13.87 9.75
C PRO A 130 -10.70 -13.64 8.42
N LEU A 131 -9.48 -13.08 8.47
CA LEU A 131 -8.63 -12.81 7.30
C LEU A 131 -9.12 -11.70 6.34
N SER A 132 -10.15 -10.93 6.70
CA SER A 132 -10.67 -9.83 5.86
C SER A 132 -9.57 -8.90 5.35
N ALA A 133 -8.70 -8.41 6.23
CA ALA A 133 -7.59 -7.54 5.85
C ALA A 133 -6.59 -8.21 4.89
N ILE A 134 -6.43 -9.54 4.96
CA ILE A 134 -5.59 -10.29 4.02
C ILE A 134 -6.28 -10.37 2.66
N VAL A 135 -7.59 -10.68 2.63
CA VAL A 135 -8.39 -10.69 1.40
C VAL A 135 -8.39 -9.32 0.72
N ASP A 136 -8.52 -8.24 1.49
CA ASP A 136 -8.46 -6.87 0.99
C ASP A 136 -7.09 -6.56 0.37
N ALA A 137 -6.01 -6.97 1.04
CA ALA A 137 -4.66 -6.79 0.54
C ALA A 137 -4.43 -7.50 -0.81
N PHE A 138 -4.94 -8.73 -0.96
CA PHE A 138 -4.88 -9.46 -2.23
C PHE A 138 -5.85 -8.95 -3.30
N SER A 139 -6.95 -8.33 -2.89
CA SER A 139 -7.83 -7.61 -3.83
C SER A 139 -7.15 -6.37 -4.41
N GLY A 140 -6.35 -5.67 -3.60
CA GLY A 140 -5.43 -4.62 -4.07
C GLY A 140 -4.40 -5.16 -5.07
N LEU A 141 -3.78 -6.31 -4.78
CA LEU A 141 -2.89 -6.99 -5.72
C LEU A 141 -3.56 -7.27 -7.07
N CYS A 142 -4.81 -7.75 -7.06
CA CYS A 142 -5.54 -8.03 -8.30
C CYS A 142 -5.68 -6.76 -9.16
N HIS A 143 -5.93 -5.59 -8.56
CA HIS A 143 -5.96 -4.33 -9.29
C HIS A 143 -4.62 -3.98 -9.92
N GLU A 144 -3.51 -4.18 -9.20
CA GLU A 144 -2.17 -3.92 -9.74
C GLU A 144 -1.81 -4.85 -10.89
N ILE A 145 -2.17 -6.14 -10.80
CA ILE A 145 -1.99 -7.10 -11.90
C ILE A 145 -2.77 -6.66 -13.13
N MET A 146 -4.02 -6.20 -12.96
CA MET A 146 -4.87 -5.77 -14.08
C MET A 146 -4.34 -4.55 -14.84
N LYS A 147 -3.49 -3.72 -14.21
CA LYS A 147 -2.82 -2.58 -14.85
C LYS A 147 -1.60 -2.99 -15.70
N LYS A 148 -1.08 -4.22 -15.54
CA LYS A 148 0.06 -4.72 -16.30
C LYS A 148 -0.34 -5.04 -17.75
N ASP A 149 0.65 -5.12 -18.63
CA ASP A 149 0.47 -5.52 -20.02
C ASP A 149 -0.09 -6.94 -20.15
N ALA A 150 -0.60 -7.29 -21.33
CA ALA A 150 -1.22 -8.59 -21.56
C ALA A 150 -0.26 -9.77 -21.34
N ALA A 151 1.01 -9.65 -21.73
CA ALA A 151 1.97 -10.75 -21.60
C ALA A 151 2.29 -11.03 -20.12
N THR A 152 2.50 -9.99 -19.32
CA THR A 152 2.69 -10.12 -17.86
C THR A 152 1.46 -10.75 -17.19
N ARG A 153 0.24 -10.33 -17.58
CA ARG A 153 -1.00 -10.89 -17.03
C ARG A 153 -1.18 -12.36 -17.40
N ASP A 154 -0.89 -12.75 -18.64
CA ASP A 154 -0.97 -14.13 -19.10
C ASP A 154 0.04 -15.02 -18.36
N GLN A 155 1.25 -14.53 -18.18
CA GLN A 155 2.28 -15.21 -17.42
C GLN A 155 1.88 -15.44 -15.95
N ILE A 156 1.29 -14.44 -15.29
CA ILE A 156 0.79 -14.55 -13.92
C ILE A 156 -0.38 -15.54 -13.86
N ARG A 157 -1.31 -15.47 -14.84
CA ARG A 157 -2.43 -16.42 -14.94
C ARG A 157 -1.93 -17.86 -15.02
N SER A 158 -0.99 -18.14 -15.93
CA SER A 158 -0.41 -19.48 -16.09
C SER A 158 0.28 -19.94 -14.81
N ALA A 159 1.09 -19.10 -14.17
CA ALA A 159 1.76 -19.45 -12.91
C ALA A 159 0.76 -19.80 -11.81
N ILE A 160 -0.35 -19.06 -11.68
CA ILE A 160 -1.38 -19.36 -10.69
C ILE A 160 -2.09 -20.66 -11.02
N GLN A 161 -2.47 -20.88 -12.28
CA GLN A 161 -3.14 -22.11 -12.71
C GLN A 161 -2.26 -23.35 -12.50
N GLU A 162 -0.97 -23.27 -12.79
CA GLU A 162 -0.02 -24.37 -12.60
C GLU A 162 0.23 -24.70 -11.12
N ASN A 163 0.38 -23.68 -10.27
CA ASN A 163 0.71 -23.88 -8.85
C ASN A 163 -0.52 -24.19 -7.99
N VAL A 164 -1.66 -23.55 -8.26
CA VAL A 164 -2.89 -23.69 -7.45
C VAL A 164 -3.78 -24.81 -7.99
N GLY A 165 -3.80 -25.03 -9.31
CA GLY A 165 -4.47 -26.17 -9.94
C GLY A 165 -5.95 -26.31 -9.55
N SER A 166 -6.31 -27.48 -9.01
CA SER A 166 -7.69 -27.81 -8.60
C SER A 166 -8.23 -26.94 -7.46
N GLU A 167 -7.36 -26.22 -6.75
CA GLU A 167 -7.74 -25.36 -5.63
C GLU A 167 -8.18 -23.95 -6.07
N THR A 168 -8.14 -23.64 -7.36
CA THR A 168 -8.41 -22.30 -7.89
C THR A 168 -9.83 -21.83 -7.56
N GLY A 169 -10.82 -22.72 -7.60
CA GLY A 169 -12.20 -22.39 -7.22
C GLY A 169 -12.33 -21.96 -5.75
N PHE A 170 -11.60 -22.62 -4.84
CA PHE A 170 -11.56 -22.25 -3.43
C PHE A 170 -10.86 -20.90 -3.23
N LEU A 171 -9.74 -20.68 -3.92
CA LEU A 171 -9.02 -19.40 -3.88
C LEU A 171 -9.89 -18.24 -4.37
N ILE A 172 -10.69 -18.43 -5.43
CA ILE A 172 -11.64 -17.42 -5.93
C ILE A 172 -12.76 -17.14 -4.93
N ASN A 173 -13.24 -18.15 -4.20
CA ASN A 173 -14.25 -17.91 -3.16
C ASN A 173 -13.69 -17.04 -2.03
N LEU A 174 -12.39 -17.14 -1.73
CA LEU A 174 -11.73 -16.30 -0.75
C LEU A 174 -11.39 -14.91 -1.29
N ILE A 175 -10.93 -14.80 -2.53
CA ILE A 175 -10.55 -13.54 -3.18
C ILE A 175 -11.32 -13.42 -4.50
N PRO A 176 -12.57 -12.92 -4.47
CA PRO A 176 -13.44 -12.89 -5.65
C PRO A 176 -12.87 -12.12 -6.85
N MET A 177 -12.01 -11.12 -6.58
CA MET A 177 -11.35 -10.34 -7.63
C MET A 177 -10.47 -11.15 -8.58
N LEU A 178 -10.00 -12.33 -8.16
CA LEU A 178 -9.19 -13.21 -9.02
C LEU A 178 -9.94 -13.72 -10.26
N ARG A 179 -11.28 -13.66 -10.28
CA ARG A 179 -12.09 -13.97 -11.47
C ARG A 179 -11.75 -13.10 -12.69
N ASN A 180 -11.20 -11.92 -12.46
CA ASN A 180 -10.80 -11.01 -13.54
C ASN A 180 -9.43 -11.38 -14.15
N ILE A 181 -8.66 -12.24 -13.47
CA ILE A 181 -7.29 -12.62 -13.86
C ILE A 181 -7.27 -14.06 -14.35
N ILE A 182 -7.99 -14.96 -13.65
CA ILE A 182 -7.98 -16.39 -13.90
C ILE A 182 -9.34 -16.83 -14.43
N GLU A 183 -9.34 -17.45 -15.59
CA GLU A 183 -10.51 -18.18 -16.09
C GLU A 183 -10.60 -19.51 -15.34
N VAL A 184 -11.75 -19.75 -14.70
CA VAL A 184 -12.03 -21.00 -14.02
C VAL A 184 -13.21 -21.66 -14.70
N PRO A 185 -13.07 -22.91 -15.20
CA PRO A 185 -14.22 -23.66 -15.65
C PRO A 185 -15.18 -23.83 -14.47
N VAL A 186 -16.46 -23.57 -14.69
CA VAL A 186 -17.53 -23.69 -13.68
C VAL A 186 -17.51 -25.11 -13.13
N THR A 187 -16.75 -25.33 -12.06
CA THR A 187 -16.68 -26.60 -11.36
C THR A 187 -17.20 -26.35 -9.96
N GLU A 188 -18.09 -27.25 -9.59
CA GLU A 188 -19.02 -27.16 -8.47
C GLU A 188 -18.30 -26.72 -7.20
N THR A 189 -18.87 -25.72 -6.54
CA THR A 189 -18.54 -25.32 -5.17
C THR A 189 -18.61 -26.53 -4.27
N ILE A 190 -17.45 -27.16 -4.01
CA ILE A 190 -17.34 -28.21 -3.00
C ILE A 190 -17.60 -27.52 -1.65
N GLN A 191 -18.77 -27.78 -1.05
CA GLN A 191 -19.03 -27.41 0.33
C GLN A 191 -18.15 -28.27 1.24
N ILE A 192 -17.41 -27.64 2.14
CA ILE A 192 -16.44 -28.32 3.00
C ILE A 192 -16.80 -28.04 4.47
N GLY A 193 -16.61 -29.04 5.33
CA GLY A 193 -16.75 -28.89 6.77
C GLY A 193 -15.72 -27.91 7.39
N ALA A 194 -16.10 -27.27 8.49
CA ALA A 194 -15.37 -26.13 9.09
C ALA A 194 -13.90 -26.41 9.48
N ARG A 195 -13.52 -27.65 9.76
CA ARG A 195 -12.16 -28.02 10.23
C ARG A 195 -11.18 -28.28 9.09
N GLU A 196 -11.68 -28.80 7.96
CA GLU A 196 -10.91 -28.97 6.73
C GLU A 196 -10.60 -27.62 6.07
N ALA A 197 -11.45 -26.62 6.29
CA ALA A 197 -11.29 -25.26 5.76
C ALA A 197 -9.98 -24.58 6.20
N GLN A 198 -9.57 -24.65 7.48
CA GLN A 198 -8.37 -23.92 7.95
C GLN A 198 -7.05 -24.43 7.35
N ASN A 199 -6.88 -25.76 7.27
CA ASN A 199 -5.69 -26.34 6.67
C ASN A 199 -5.67 -26.08 5.16
N ARG A 200 -6.84 -26.13 4.51
CA ARG A 200 -6.98 -25.80 3.09
C ARG A 200 -6.61 -24.35 2.80
N VAL A 201 -7.07 -23.40 3.61
CA VAL A 201 -6.67 -21.98 3.52
C VAL A 201 -5.15 -21.84 3.54
N LYS A 202 -4.45 -22.44 4.51
CA LYS A 202 -2.98 -22.34 4.62
C LYS A 202 -2.26 -22.90 3.39
N VAL A 203 -2.70 -24.07 2.90
CA VAL A 203 -2.10 -24.70 1.72
C VAL A 203 -2.32 -23.84 0.48
N VAL A 204 -3.55 -23.40 0.26
CA VAL A 204 -3.92 -22.61 -0.93
C VAL A 204 -3.20 -21.26 -0.96
N PHE A 205 -3.12 -20.54 0.17
CA PHE A 205 -2.34 -19.31 0.24
C PHE A 205 -0.86 -19.54 -0.02
N ARG A 206 -0.28 -20.65 0.45
CA ARG A 206 1.12 -20.98 0.16
C ARG A 206 1.36 -21.24 -1.32
N LEU A 207 0.47 -21.99 -1.98
CA LEU A 207 0.55 -22.25 -3.42
C LEU A 207 0.39 -20.95 -4.21
N PHE A 208 -0.56 -20.11 -3.81
CA PHE A 208 -0.80 -18.82 -4.45
C PHE A 208 0.38 -17.86 -4.31
N LEU A 209 0.97 -17.76 -3.11
CA LEU A 209 2.17 -16.96 -2.89
C LEU A 209 3.36 -17.47 -3.70
N ARG A 210 3.53 -18.79 -3.84
CA ARG A 210 4.60 -19.36 -4.70
C ARG A 210 4.41 -19.04 -6.18
N ALA A 211 3.16 -18.95 -6.65
CA ALA A 211 2.86 -18.55 -8.02
C ALA A 211 3.26 -17.10 -8.33
N LEU A 212 3.25 -16.25 -7.30
CA LEU A 212 3.48 -14.81 -7.43
C LEU A 212 4.91 -14.39 -7.07
N ALA A 213 5.52 -15.04 -6.08
CA ALA A 213 6.85 -14.76 -5.57
C ALA A 213 7.86 -15.75 -6.18
N THR A 214 8.29 -15.47 -7.42
CA THR A 214 9.32 -16.23 -8.12
C THR A 214 10.64 -15.45 -8.12
N PRO A 215 11.82 -16.09 -8.08
CA PRO A 215 13.11 -15.38 -8.07
C PRO A 215 13.32 -14.39 -9.22
N ASP A 216 12.62 -14.60 -10.34
CA ASP A 216 12.66 -13.76 -11.54
C ASP A 216 11.57 -12.66 -11.58
N ARG A 217 10.76 -12.48 -10.51
CA ARG A 217 9.64 -11.50 -10.45
C ARG A 217 9.38 -10.87 -9.07
#